data_AF-A0AA96QFY4-F1
#
_entry.id   AF-A0AA96QFY4-F1
#
_cell.length_a   1.000
_cell.length_b   1.000
_cell.length_c   1.000
_cell.angle_alpha   90.00
_cell.angle_beta   90.00
_cell.angle_gamma   90.00
#
_symmetry.space_group_name_H-M   'P 1'
#
loop_
_entity.id
_entity.type
_entity.pdbx_description
1 polymer ?
#
loop_
_entity_poly.entity_id
_entity_poly.type
_entity_poly.pdbx_seq_one_letter_code
_entity_poly.pdbx_strand_id
1 'polypeptide(L)'
;MLITGSQLWTDTTVVRDALAQVWHPDTILMSGACPRGADRLCEDCWTHWGGKVDRYPAQWVQDGRYRPDAGFRRNEDMVQAAADLDAQRCLAFILNDSPGATHTAGLTRQAGIWTTVYRASTAPGARDSASLGSGVPHEQL
;
A
#
# COMPACT_ATOMS: atom_id res chain seq x y z
N MET A 1 1.80 -0.66 -14.29
CA MET A 1 0.55 -0.46 -13.52
C MET A 1 0.90 0.06 -12.14
N LEU A 2 -0.03 0.69 -11.44
CA LEU A 2 0.21 1.24 -10.10
C LEU A 2 -0.65 0.55 -9.05
N ILE A 3 -0.13 0.42 -7.83
CA ILE A 3 -0.93 0.08 -6.66
C ILE A 3 -0.82 1.16 -5.59
N THR A 4 -1.83 1.20 -4.75
CA THR A 4 -1.79 1.96 -3.49
C THR A 4 -2.69 1.27 -2.49
N GLY A 5 -2.34 1.30 -1.22
CA GLY A 5 -3.32 0.92 -0.23
C GLY A 5 -2.94 1.22 1.21
N SER A 6 -3.87 0.88 2.09
CA SER A 6 -3.72 1.12 3.52
C SER A 6 -2.57 0.29 4.10
N GLN A 7 -1.74 0.90 4.94
CA GLN A 7 -0.70 0.23 5.71
C GLN A 7 -1.24 -0.82 6.70
N LEU A 8 -2.55 -0.79 6.97
CA LEU A 8 -3.27 -1.72 7.84
C LEU A 8 -4.04 -2.80 7.07
N TRP A 9 -3.96 -2.83 5.74
CA TRP A 9 -4.62 -3.88 4.96
C TRP A 9 -3.97 -5.24 5.20
N THR A 10 -4.77 -6.26 5.52
CA THR A 10 -4.26 -7.60 5.86
C THR A 10 -4.86 -8.72 5.02
N ASP A 11 -5.91 -8.46 4.24
CA ASP A 11 -6.56 -9.49 3.43
C ASP A 11 -5.72 -9.83 2.20
N THR A 12 -4.97 -10.92 2.32
CA THR A 12 -4.08 -11.43 1.27
C THR A 12 -4.84 -12.07 0.11
N THR A 13 -6.03 -12.62 0.38
CA THR A 13 -6.88 -13.25 -0.65
C THR A 13 -7.36 -12.19 -1.63
N VAL A 14 -7.90 -11.08 -1.13
CA VAL A 14 -8.35 -9.97 -1.98
C VAL A 14 -7.19 -9.39 -2.79
N VAL A 15 -6.01 -9.22 -2.20
CA VAL A 15 -4.81 -8.75 -2.92
C VAL A 15 -4.43 -9.71 -4.04
N ARG A 16 -4.33 -11.00 -3.74
CA ARG A 16 -3.95 -12.02 -4.71
C ARG A 16 -4.95 -12.11 -5.86
N ASP A 17 -6.24 -12.17 -5.55
CA ASP A 17 -7.28 -12.34 -6.56
C ASP A 17 -7.44 -11.08 -7.43
N ALA A 18 -7.19 -9.89 -6.87
CA ALA A 18 -7.13 -8.64 -7.62
C ALA A 18 -5.93 -8.58 -8.57
N LEU A 19 -4.73 -8.94 -8.08
CA LEU A 19 -3.52 -8.93 -8.91
C LEU A 19 -3.57 -9.99 -10.01
N ALA A 20 -4.15 -11.16 -9.75
CA ALA A 20 -4.26 -12.23 -10.74
C ALA A 20 -5.07 -11.79 -11.98
N GLN A 21 -6.03 -10.88 -11.82
CA GLN A 21 -6.85 -10.36 -12.94
C GLN A 21 -6.08 -9.42 -13.88
N VAL A 22 -4.96 -8.86 -13.42
CA VAL A 22 -4.17 -7.87 -14.18
C VAL A 22 -2.72 -8.31 -14.40
N TRP A 23 -2.38 -9.52 -13.96
CA TRP A 23 -1.04 -10.06 -14.05
C TRP A 23 -0.59 -10.26 -15.49
N HIS A 24 0.63 -9.84 -15.78
CA HIS A 24 1.32 -10.11 -17.04
C HIS A 24 2.83 -10.04 -16.80
N PRO A 25 3.66 -10.96 -17.36
CA PRO A 25 5.10 -11.01 -17.08
C PRO A 25 5.86 -9.74 -17.45
N ASP A 26 5.40 -9.00 -18.46
CA ASP A 26 6.03 -7.75 -18.90
C ASP A 26 5.52 -6.50 -18.16
N THR A 27 4.52 -6.65 -17.28
CA THR A 27 3.98 -5.52 -16.51
C THR A 27 4.86 -5.24 -15.29
N ILE A 28 5.35 -4.00 -15.20
CA ILE A 28 5.98 -3.48 -13.98
C ILE A 28 4.89 -3.00 -13.01
N LEU A 29 4.99 -3.45 -11.76
CA LEU A 29 4.17 -2.99 -10.64
C LEU A 29 4.84 -1.80 -9.95
N MET A 30 4.23 -0.62 -10.03
CA MET A 30 4.68 0.58 -9.31
C MET A 30 4.04 0.58 -7.92
N SER A 31 4.85 0.64 -6.88
CA SER A 31 4.45 0.55 -5.48
C SER A 31 5.01 1.70 -4.65
N GLY A 32 4.25 2.08 -3.63
CA GLY A 32 4.64 3.06 -2.64
C GLY A 32 5.66 2.59 -1.60
N ALA A 33 6.07 1.33 -1.68
CA ALA A 33 7.05 0.72 -0.78
C ALA A 33 6.73 0.90 0.71
N CYS A 34 5.43 0.94 1.08
CA CYS A 34 5.06 0.84 2.49
C CYS A 34 5.53 -0.54 3.01
N PRO A 35 6.31 -0.62 4.11
CA PRO A 35 6.91 -1.88 4.56
C PRO A 35 5.88 -2.89 5.08
N ARG A 36 4.61 -2.50 5.20
CA ARG A 36 3.49 -3.30 5.69
C ARG A 36 2.23 -2.94 4.91
N GLY A 37 1.17 -3.73 5.11
CA GLY A 37 -0.13 -3.46 4.51
C GLY A 37 -0.19 -3.81 3.03
N ALA A 38 -1.08 -3.12 2.30
CA ALA A 38 -1.40 -3.45 0.92
C ALA A 38 -0.19 -3.41 -0.02
N ASP A 39 0.65 -2.37 0.05
CA ASP A 39 1.84 -2.25 -0.81
C ASP A 39 2.74 -3.47 -0.62
N ARG A 40 3.07 -3.82 0.63
CA ARG A 40 3.91 -4.98 0.95
C ARG A 40 3.32 -6.28 0.43
N LEU A 41 2.02 -6.51 0.65
CA LEU A 41 1.34 -7.72 0.20
C LEU A 41 1.32 -7.82 -1.33
N CYS A 42 1.10 -6.70 -2.02
CA CYS A 42 1.13 -6.65 -3.47
C CYS A 42 2.52 -6.96 -4.02
N GLU A 43 3.56 -6.37 -3.45
CA GLU A 43 4.95 -6.61 -3.85
C GLU A 43 5.36 -8.07 -3.65
N ASP A 44 5.06 -8.65 -2.48
CA ASP A 44 5.37 -10.04 -2.19
C ASP A 44 4.64 -10.98 -3.17
N CYS A 45 3.37 -10.73 -3.45
CA CYS A 45 2.58 -11.51 -4.42
C CYS A 45 3.14 -11.40 -5.85
N TRP A 46 3.41 -10.17 -6.31
CA TRP A 46 3.89 -9.89 -7.66
C TRP A 46 5.28 -10.48 -7.92
N THR A 47 6.19 -10.33 -6.95
CA THR A 47 7.54 -10.90 -7.04
C THR A 47 7.53 -12.42 -6.95
N HIS A 48 6.63 -13.01 -6.15
CA HIS A 48 6.45 -14.46 -6.09
C HIS A 48 6.04 -15.06 -7.45
N TRP A 49 5.32 -14.30 -8.28
CA TRP A 49 4.98 -14.71 -9.65
C TRP A 49 6.07 -14.39 -10.69
N GLY A 50 7.24 -13.90 -10.26
CA GLY A 50 8.37 -13.55 -11.14
C GLY A 50 8.34 -12.12 -11.67
N GLY A 51 7.54 -11.24 -11.06
CA GLY A 51 7.26 -9.90 -11.56
C GLY A 51 8.30 -8.88 -11.15
N LYS A 52 8.33 -7.77 -11.90
CA LYS A 52 9.18 -6.61 -11.61
C LYS A 52 8.39 -5.57 -10.83
N VAL A 53 9.02 -5.02 -9.80
CA VAL A 53 8.46 -3.95 -8.96
C VAL A 53 9.34 -2.72 -9.07
N ASP A 54 8.71 -1.58 -9.32
CA ASP A 54 9.33 -0.26 -9.19
C ASP A 54 8.80 0.42 -7.93
N ARG A 55 9.72 0.87 -7.06
CA ARG A 55 9.42 1.27 -5.68
C ARG A 55 9.66 2.75 -5.46
N TYR A 56 8.67 3.41 -4.88
CA TYR A 56 8.70 4.81 -4.52
C TYR A 56 8.62 4.95 -2.99
N PRO A 57 9.73 4.83 -2.23
CA PRO A 57 9.68 4.98 -0.77
C PRO A 57 9.50 6.46 -0.37
N ALA A 58 8.71 6.69 0.69
CA ALA A 58 8.54 8.03 1.24
C ALA A 58 9.82 8.52 1.95
N GLN A 59 10.26 9.73 1.62
CA GLN A 59 11.42 10.36 2.24
C GLN A 59 11.02 11.10 3.54
N TRP A 60 10.87 10.34 4.62
CA TRP A 60 10.41 10.88 5.91
C TRP A 60 11.38 11.85 6.58
N VAL A 61 12.68 11.77 6.24
CA VAL A 61 13.71 12.67 6.76
C VAL A 61 14.48 13.26 5.58
N GLN A 62 14.53 14.59 5.53
CA GLN A 62 15.31 15.34 4.54
C GLN A 62 16.10 16.42 5.27
N ASP A 63 17.40 16.53 5.01
CA ASP A 63 18.31 17.47 5.67
C ASP A 63 18.24 17.42 7.21
N GLY A 64 18.09 16.21 7.74
CA GLY A 64 17.96 15.96 9.19
C GLY A 64 16.60 16.32 9.79
N ARG A 65 15.59 16.69 8.99
CA ARG A 65 14.27 17.11 9.46
C ARG A 65 13.17 16.15 9.03
N TYR A 66 12.27 15.83 9.97
CA TYR A 66 11.09 15.03 9.69
C TYR A 66 10.11 15.77 8.76
N ARG A 67 9.55 15.07 7.78
CA ARG A 67 8.63 15.58 6.76
C ARG A 67 7.27 14.86 6.89
N PRO A 68 6.26 15.49 7.50
CA PRO A 68 4.97 14.83 7.75
C PRO A 68 4.18 14.55 6.46
N ASP A 69 4.47 15.29 5.39
CA ASP A 69 3.82 15.16 4.08
C ASP A 69 4.57 14.22 3.11
N ALA A 70 5.66 13.57 3.55
CA ALA A 70 6.50 12.73 2.70
C ALA A 70 5.73 11.62 1.98
N GLY A 71 4.74 11.01 2.65
CA GLY A 71 3.89 9.99 2.04
C GLY A 71 3.01 10.54 0.91
N PHE A 72 2.42 11.73 1.09
CA PHE A 72 1.58 12.36 0.08
C PHE A 72 2.40 12.84 -1.13
N ARG A 73 3.54 13.50 -0.89
CA ARG A 73 4.47 13.89 -1.96
C ARG A 73 4.92 12.70 -2.80
N ARG A 74 5.32 11.62 -2.13
CA ARG A 74 5.68 10.38 -2.81
C ARG A 74 4.52 9.86 -3.66
N ASN A 75 3.28 9.90 -3.16
CA ASN A 75 2.12 9.45 -3.93
C ASN A 75 1.95 10.27 -5.21
N GLU A 76 2.12 11.59 -5.14
CA GLU A 76 2.08 12.49 -6.29
C GLU A 76 3.17 12.15 -7.30
N ASP A 77 4.43 12.03 -6.85
CA ASP A 77 5.57 11.68 -7.70
C ASP A 77 5.36 10.33 -8.40
N MET A 78 4.85 9.34 -7.67
CA MET A 78 4.57 8.00 -8.18
C MET A 78 3.45 8.00 -9.23
N VAL A 79 2.39 8.79 -9.01
CA VAL A 79 1.29 8.93 -9.98
C VAL A 79 1.72 9.69 -11.22
N GLN A 80 2.53 10.75 -11.05
CA GLN A 80 3.09 11.49 -12.18
C GLN A 80 3.96 10.57 -13.04
N ALA A 81 4.89 9.83 -12.43
CA ALA A 81 5.71 8.88 -13.16
C ALA A 81 4.87 7.79 -13.85
N ALA A 82 3.80 7.31 -13.21
CA ALA A 82 2.90 6.34 -13.81
C ALA A 82 2.18 6.92 -15.05
N ALA A 83 1.76 8.20 -15.01
CA ALA A 83 1.14 8.88 -16.13
C ALA A 83 2.14 9.11 -17.28
N ASP A 84 3.37 9.52 -16.96
CA ASP A 84 4.44 9.73 -17.95
C ASP A 84 4.81 8.41 -18.68
N LEU A 85 4.66 7.28 -17.99
CA LEU A 85 4.86 5.93 -18.52
C LEU A 85 3.59 5.31 -19.13
N ASP A 86 2.52 6.09 -19.30
CA ASP A 86 1.23 5.66 -19.87
C ASP A 86 0.62 4.44 -19.15
N ALA A 87 0.70 4.41 -17.81
CA ALA A 87 0.14 3.35 -17.00
C ALA A 87 -1.39 3.28 -17.16
N GLN A 88 -1.89 2.12 -17.59
CA GLN A 88 -3.32 1.96 -17.91
C GLN A 88 -4.22 1.58 -16.73
N ARG A 89 -3.63 1.15 -15.60
CA ARG A 89 -4.37 0.54 -14.47
C ARG A 89 -3.79 0.94 -13.12
N CYS A 90 -4.70 1.17 -12.17
CA CYS A 90 -4.44 1.33 -10.75
C CYS A 90 -5.35 0.39 -9.92
N LEU A 91 -4.79 -0.33 -8.95
CA LEU A 91 -5.57 -1.01 -7.91
C LEU A 91 -5.38 -0.30 -6.57
N ALA A 92 -6.47 0.14 -5.96
CA ALA A 92 -6.47 0.85 -4.69
C ALA A 92 -7.14 0.04 -3.58
N PHE A 93 -6.39 -0.32 -2.54
CA PHE A 93 -6.88 -1.10 -1.38
C PHE A 93 -7.11 -0.18 -0.18
N ILE A 94 -8.36 0.24 0.03
CA ILE A 94 -8.73 1.28 1.00
C ILE A 94 -9.41 0.63 2.21
N LEU A 95 -8.74 0.67 3.36
CA LEU A 95 -9.29 0.29 4.66
C LEU A 95 -9.64 1.55 5.46
N ASN A 96 -10.88 1.64 5.99
CA ASN A 96 -11.35 2.75 6.84
C ASN A 96 -11.06 4.13 6.24
N ASP A 97 -11.28 4.29 4.95
CA ASP A 97 -11.03 5.53 4.20
C ASP A 97 -9.61 6.09 4.33
N SER A 98 -8.61 5.22 4.55
CA SER A 98 -7.17 5.54 4.63
C SER A 98 -6.80 6.78 3.80
N PRO A 99 -6.43 7.92 4.44
CA PRO A 99 -6.29 9.19 3.72
C PRO A 99 -5.29 9.12 2.56
N GLY A 100 -4.15 8.45 2.76
CA GLY A 100 -3.14 8.29 1.73
C GLY A 100 -3.62 7.48 0.52
N ALA A 101 -4.29 6.34 0.76
CA ALA A 101 -4.79 5.49 -0.32
C ALA A 101 -5.96 6.15 -1.07
N THR A 102 -6.87 6.79 -0.33
CA THR A 102 -8.00 7.54 -0.90
C THR A 102 -7.52 8.71 -1.76
N HIS A 103 -6.55 9.49 -1.27
CA HIS A 103 -5.95 10.58 -2.03
C HIS A 103 -5.30 10.09 -3.32
N THR A 104 -4.48 9.05 -3.24
CA THR A 104 -3.79 8.48 -4.41
C THR A 104 -4.77 7.94 -5.45
N ALA A 105 -5.84 7.27 -5.03
CA ALA A 105 -6.90 6.82 -5.94
C ALA A 105 -7.65 7.98 -6.63
N GLY A 106 -7.68 9.16 -6.02
CA GLY A 106 -8.17 10.39 -6.64
C GLY A 106 -7.21 10.89 -7.71
N LEU A 107 -5.92 11.00 -7.37
CA LEU A 107 -4.86 11.44 -8.29
C LEU A 107 -4.77 10.54 -9.54
N THR A 108 -4.85 9.22 -9.36
CA THR A 108 -4.76 8.28 -10.49
C THR A 108 -5.91 8.45 -11.47
N ARG A 109 -7.13 8.69 -10.96
CA ARG A 109 -8.30 8.98 -11.81
C ARG A 109 -8.15 10.30 -12.54
N GLN A 110 -7.64 11.34 -11.87
CA GLN A 110 -7.38 12.64 -12.49
C GLN A 110 -6.34 12.53 -13.61
N ALA A 111 -5.36 11.65 -13.46
CA ALA A 111 -4.36 11.32 -14.47
C ALA A 111 -4.89 10.42 -15.62
N GLY A 112 -6.18 10.07 -15.64
CA GLY A 112 -6.76 9.20 -16.68
C GLY A 112 -6.49 7.71 -16.51
N ILE A 113 -5.89 7.30 -15.39
CA ILE A 113 -5.56 5.90 -15.11
C ILE A 113 -6.80 5.17 -14.59
N TRP A 114 -7.20 4.09 -15.27
CA TRP A 114 -8.35 3.29 -14.85
C TRP A 114 -8.11 2.68 -13.46
N THR A 115 -8.92 3.13 -12.48
CA THR A 115 -8.69 2.83 -11.06
C THR A 115 -9.78 1.95 -10.48
N THR A 116 -9.44 0.72 -10.12
CA THR A 116 -10.30 -0.21 -9.39
C THR A 116 -10.08 -0.05 -7.89
N VAL A 117 -11.16 0.09 -7.11
CA VAL A 117 -11.07 0.28 -5.65
C VAL A 117 -11.64 -0.94 -4.93
N TYR A 118 -10.82 -1.52 -4.05
CA TYR A 118 -11.21 -2.54 -3.09
C TYR A 118 -11.37 -1.87 -1.72
N ARG A 119 -12.60 -1.89 -1.18
CA ARG A 119 -12.91 -1.29 0.12
C ARG A 119 -13.10 -2.35 1.19
N ALA A 120 -12.52 -2.08 2.36
CA ALA A 120 -12.82 -2.79 3.60
C ALA A 120 -13.05 -1.77 4.71
N SER A 121 -13.83 -2.18 5.71
CA SER A 121 -14.05 -1.40 6.92
C SER A 121 -13.92 -2.33 8.12
N THR A 122 -13.24 -1.89 9.17
CA THR A 122 -13.30 -2.57 10.45
C THR A 122 -14.66 -2.31 11.09
N ALA A 123 -15.27 -3.31 11.71
CA ALA A 123 -16.49 -3.09 12.49
C ALA A 123 -16.23 -2.00 13.55
N PRO A 124 -17.18 -1.07 13.78
CA PRO A 124 -17.06 -0.09 14.86
C PRO A 124 -16.93 -0.83 16.20
N GLY A 125 -15.77 -0.76 16.86
CA GLY A 125 -15.56 -1.30 18.20
C GLY A 125 -14.48 -2.38 18.37
N ALA A 126 -13.83 -2.84 17.29
CA ALA A 126 -12.67 -3.72 17.42
C ALA A 126 -11.43 -2.92 17.88
N ARG A 127 -11.31 -2.66 19.18
CA ARG A 127 -10.03 -2.23 19.78
C ARG A 127 -9.13 -3.47 19.88
N ASP A 128 -7.90 -3.34 19.40
CA ASP A 128 -6.85 -4.34 19.53
C ASP A 128 -6.70 -4.79 20.99
N SER A 129 -7.07 -6.04 21.29
CA SER A 129 -6.61 -6.74 22.48
C SER A 129 -5.20 -7.26 22.23
N ALA A 130 -4.23 -6.35 22.16
CA ALA A 130 -2.83 -6.67 22.41
C ALA A 130 -2.59 -6.52 23.92
N SER A 131 -3.03 -7.51 24.69
CA SER A 131 -2.62 -7.66 26.08
C SER A 131 -1.12 -7.95 26.11
N LEU A 132 -0.37 -7.04 26.72
CA LEU A 132 1.00 -7.25 27.19
C LEU A 132 0.99 -8.39 28.21
N GLY A 133 1.20 -9.61 27.74
CA GLY A 133 1.49 -10.77 28.55
C GLY A 133 3.00 -11.01 28.58
N SER A 134 3.65 -10.67 29.68
CA SER A 134 4.74 -11.46 30.26
C SER A 134 5.05 -10.93 31.65
N GLY A 135 4.25 -11.36 32.62
CA GLY A 135 4.70 -11.41 34.00
C GLY A 135 5.82 -12.46 34.10
N VAL A 136 6.98 -12.04 34.58
CA VAL A 136 8.05 -12.94 34.98
C VAL A 136 7.70 -13.46 36.39
N PRO A 137 7.62 -14.78 36.63
CA PRO A 137 7.50 -15.28 37.98
C PRO A 137 8.87 -15.19 38.67
N HIS A 138 8.93 -14.46 39.78
CA HIS A 138 10.04 -14.52 40.72
C HIS A 138 10.00 -15.86 41.46
N GLU A 139 11.00 -16.71 41.22
CA GLU A 139 11.31 -17.84 42.09
C GLU A 139 12.00 -17.35 43.37
N GLN A 140 11.65 -18.05 44.45
CA GLN A 140 12.14 -17.91 45.82
C GLN A 140 13.64 -18.18 45.92
N LEU A 141 14.33 -17.42 46.79
CA LEU A 141 15.38 -17.87 47.71
C LEU A 141 15.38 -16.96 48.94
#